data_AF-A0A6J4P5X9-F1
#
_entry.id   AF-A0A6J4P5X9-F1
#
_cell.length_a   1.000
_cell.length_b   1.000
_cell.length_c   1.000
_cell.angle_alpha   90.00
_cell.angle_beta   90.00
_cell.angle_gamma   90.00
#
_symmetry.space_group_name_H-M   'P 1'
#
loop_
_entity.id
_entity.type
_entity.pdbx_description
1 polymer ?
#
loop_
_entity_poly.entity_id
_entity_poly.type
_entity_poly.pdbx_seq_one_letter_code
_entity_poly.pdbx_strand_id
1 'polypeptide(L)'
;MTWLEDNWLDILGWGGSALLVYSLLQSRVLRFRVLNLAACVLLVVFNALVEVWPMVGMNTVLCVINVWFIAKLLRERHDEAAFEVLQVRPDDEYLRHTLRVHGADILAFQPDFIWDP
;
A
#
# COMPACT_ATOMS: atom_id res chain seq x y z
N MET A 1 36.17 -4.51 -29.50
CA MET A 1 34.98 -3.78 -29.02
C MET A 1 33.70 -4.44 -29.54
N THR A 2 33.51 -5.74 -29.30
CA THR A 2 32.33 -6.51 -29.75
C THR A 2 31.54 -7.11 -28.58
N TRP A 3 32.17 -7.24 -27.40
CA TRP A 3 31.53 -7.78 -26.20
C TRP A 3 30.36 -6.92 -25.68
N LEU A 4 30.40 -5.60 -25.89
CA LEU A 4 29.28 -4.71 -25.56
C LEU A 4 28.11 -4.86 -26.54
N GLU A 5 28.35 -5.16 -27.81
CA GLU A 5 27.30 -5.37 -28.82
C GLU A 5 26.58 -6.73 -28.62
N ASP A 6 27.27 -7.72 -28.04
CA ASP A 6 26.67 -9.02 -27.72
C ASP A 6 25.94 -9.02 -26.36
N ASN A 7 26.45 -8.29 -25.35
CA ASN A 7 25.92 -8.36 -23.97
C ASN A 7 25.04 -7.17 -23.56
N TRP A 8 24.85 -6.14 -24.41
CA TRP A 8 23.97 -5.03 -24.05
C TRP A 8 22.53 -5.48 -23.85
N LEU A 9 22.04 -6.45 -24.64
CA LEU A 9 20.70 -7.03 -24.48
C LEU A 9 20.56 -7.76 -23.14
N ASP A 10 21.61 -8.46 -22.71
CA ASP A 10 21.62 -9.15 -21.41
C ASP A 10 21.63 -8.15 -20.26
N ILE A 11 22.46 -7.11 -20.32
CA ILE A 11 22.48 -6.04 -19.31
C ILE A 11 21.12 -5.32 -19.25
N LEU A 12 20.51 -5.06 -20.40
CA LEU A 12 19.19 -4.42 -20.49
C LEU A 12 18.08 -5.35 -19.98
N GLY A 13 18.19 -6.66 -20.23
CA GLY A 13 17.27 -7.68 -19.73
C GLY A 13 17.35 -7.89 -18.21
N TRP A 14 18.56 -8.02 -17.66
CA TRP A 14 18.79 -8.13 -16.22
C TRP A 14 18.46 -6.83 -15.49
N GLY A 15 18.83 -5.69 -16.07
CA GLY A 15 18.47 -4.36 -15.55
C GLY A 15 16.97 -4.12 -15.58
N GLY A 16 16.29 -4.51 -16.67
CA GLY A 16 14.84 -4.45 -16.79
C GLY A 16 14.13 -5.34 -15.76
N SER A 17 14.63 -6.56 -15.54
CA SER A 17 14.09 -7.49 -14.54
C SER A 17 14.27 -6.97 -13.11
N ALA A 18 15.45 -6.44 -12.77
CA ALA A 18 15.72 -5.83 -11.47
C ALA A 18 14.84 -4.59 -11.24
N LEU A 19 14.67 -3.75 -12.26
CA LEU A 19 13.79 -2.58 -12.21
C LEU A 19 12.32 -2.99 -12.01
N LEU A 20 11.90 -4.09 -12.66
CA LEU A 20 10.54 -4.62 -12.55
C LEU A 20 10.30 -5.18 -11.14
N VAL A 21 11.23 -5.95 -10.58
CA VAL A 21 11.19 -6.43 -9.19
C VAL A 21 11.16 -5.25 -8.21
N TYR A 22 12.02 -4.24 -8.40
CA TYR A 22 12.06 -3.03 -7.58
C TYR A 22 10.76 -2.21 -7.66
N SER A 23 10.17 -2.11 -8.84
CA SER A 23 8.88 -1.46 -9.05
C SER A 23 7.76 -2.15 -8.27
N LEU A 24 7.78 -3.48 -8.21
CA LEU A 24 6.82 -4.28 -7.42
C LEU A 24 7.05 -4.15 -5.92
N LEU A 25 8.29 -3.94 -5.46
CA LEU A 25 8.58 -3.74 -4.04
C LEU A 25 8.05 -2.39 -3.50
N GLN A 26 7.78 -1.42 -4.37
CA GLN A 26 7.41 -0.07 -3.95
C GLN A 26 5.91 0.09 -3.66
N SER A 27 5.48 -0.21 -2.43
CA SER A 27 4.16 0.19 -1.92
C SER A 27 4.14 1.69 -1.60
N ARG A 28 3.72 2.53 -2.56
CA ARG A 28 3.56 3.98 -2.36
C ARG A 28 2.16 4.33 -1.84
N VAL A 29 2.09 5.44 -1.10
CA VAL A 29 0.86 6.08 -0.56
C VAL A 29 -0.29 6.03 -1.57
N LEU A 30 -1.46 5.51 -1.15
CA LEU A 30 -2.64 5.22 -1.99
C LEU A 30 -2.98 6.33 -2.99
N ARG A 31 -2.88 7.61 -2.59
CA ARG A 31 -3.13 8.78 -3.44
C ARG A 31 -2.25 8.82 -4.70
N PHE A 32 -0.97 8.47 -4.59
CA PHE A 32 -0.03 8.46 -5.70
C PHE A 32 -0.33 7.34 -6.71
N ARG A 33 -0.76 6.18 -6.22
CA ARG A 33 -1.16 5.04 -7.06
C ARG A 33 -2.41 5.36 -7.89
N VAL A 34 -3.40 6.04 -7.31
CA VAL A 34 -4.63 6.46 -8.01
C VAL A 34 -4.31 7.47 -9.12
N LEU A 35 -3.44 8.46 -8.86
CA LEU A 35 -2.99 9.40 -9.90
C LEU A 35 -2.25 8.69 -11.03
N ASN A 36 -1.37 7.74 -10.70
CA ASN A 36 -0.64 6.96 -11.71
C ASN A 36 -1.59 6.09 -12.56
N LEU A 37 -2.61 5.49 -11.94
CA LEU A 37 -3.64 4.75 -12.65
C LEU A 37 -4.42 5.65 -13.63
N ALA A 38 -4.84 6.84 -13.18
CA ALA A 38 -5.54 7.81 -14.04
C ALA A 38 -4.66 8.24 -15.23
N ALA A 39 -3.38 8.53 -14.99
CA ALA A 39 -2.43 8.88 -16.03
C ALA A 39 -2.23 7.73 -17.04
N CYS A 40 -2.09 6.49 -16.57
CA CYS A 40 -1.95 5.32 -17.44
C CYS A 40 -3.22 5.10 -18.29
N VAL A 41 -4.42 5.24 -17.72
CA VAL A 41 -5.69 5.11 -18.46
C VAL A 41 -5.79 6.19 -19.56
N LEU A 42 -5.46 7.44 -19.23
CA LEU A 42 -5.42 8.52 -20.22
C LEU A 42 -4.43 8.21 -21.35
N LEU A 43 -3.23 7.72 -21.02
CA LEU A 43 -2.23 7.33 -22.01
C LEU A 43 -2.68 6.15 -22.86
N VAL A 44 -3.33 5.13 -22.28
CA VAL A 44 -3.88 3.99 -23.05
C VAL A 44 -4.87 4.50 -24.09
N VAL A 45 -5.83 5.33 -23.68
CA VAL A 45 -6.84 5.89 -24.59
C VAL A 45 -6.19 6.71 -25.70
N PHE A 46 -5.27 7.61 -25.34
CA PHE A 46 -4.55 8.42 -26.31
C PHE A 46 -3.72 7.59 -27.29
N ASN A 47 -2.90 6.66 -26.80
CA ASN A 47 -2.04 5.85 -27.66
C ASN A 47 -2.85 4.86 -28.52
N ALA A 48 -4.03 4.42 -28.07
CA ALA A 48 -4.93 3.62 -28.88
C ALA A 48 -5.50 4.42 -30.06
N LEU A 49 -5.83 5.71 -29.85
CA LEU A 49 -6.28 6.61 -30.91
C LEU A 49 -5.17 6.93 -31.93
N VAL A 50 -3.91 6.95 -31.51
CA VAL A 50 -2.73 7.18 -32.36
C VAL A 50 -2.15 5.86 -32.91
N GLU A 51 -2.79 4.72 -32.63
CA GLU A 51 -2.38 3.37 -33.06
C GLU A 51 -0.94 2.97 -32.64
N VAL A 52 -0.44 3.52 -31.53
CA VAL A 52 0.88 3.17 -30.96
C VAL A 52 0.73 1.97 -30.01
N TRP A 53 0.59 0.79 -30.61
CA TRP A 53 0.35 -0.48 -29.90
C TRP A 53 1.35 -0.83 -28.77
N PRO A 54 2.68 -0.60 -28.91
CA PRO A 54 3.63 -0.89 -27.82
C PRO A 54 3.36 -0.09 -26.54
N MET A 55 3.01 1.19 -26.70
CA MET A 55 2.67 2.08 -25.58
C MET A 55 1.34 1.67 -24.92
N VAL A 56 0.35 1.27 -25.72
CA VAL A 56 -0.92 0.75 -25.21
C VAL A 56 -0.68 -0.49 -24.35
N GLY A 57 0.11 -1.45 -24.85
CA GLY A 57 0.44 -2.67 -24.09
C GLY A 57 1.13 -2.36 -22.76
N MET A 58 2.17 -1.52 -22.79
CA MET A 58 2.91 -1.13 -21.58
C MET A 58 2.02 -0.45 -20.54
N ASN A 59 1.24 0.56 -20.94
CA ASN A 59 0.39 1.30 -20.01
C ASN A 59 -0.79 0.46 -19.50
N THR A 60 -1.25 -0.53 -20.28
CA THR A 60 -2.26 -1.50 -19.84
C THR A 60 -1.72 -2.40 -18.73
N VAL A 61 -0.50 -2.93 -18.88
CA VAL A 61 0.17 -3.72 -17.83
C VAL A 61 0.34 -2.89 -16.56
N LEU A 62 0.78 -1.63 -16.69
CA LEU A 62 0.90 -0.71 -15.56
C LEU A 62 -0.45 -0.45 -14.87
N CYS A 63 -1.54 -0.31 -15.63
CA CYS A 63 -2.90 -0.18 -15.07
C CYS A 63 -3.25 -1.40 -14.21
N VAL A 64 -3.08 -2.62 -14.74
CA VAL A 64 -3.40 -3.87 -14.03
C VAL A 64 -2.62 -3.98 -12.72
N ILE A 65 -1.30 -3.71 -12.76
CA ILE A 65 -0.45 -3.72 -11.57
C ILE A 65 -0.94 -2.70 -10.54
N ASN A 66 -1.21 -1.45 -10.96
CA ASN A 66 -1.69 -0.42 -10.05
C ASN A 66 -3.04 -0.78 -9.41
N VAL A 67 -3.98 -1.35 -10.17
CA VAL A 67 -5.27 -1.82 -9.64
C VAL A 67 -5.07 -2.92 -8.60
N TRP A 68 -4.20 -3.90 -8.87
CA TRP A 68 -3.90 -4.97 -7.91
C TRP A 68 -3.32 -4.43 -6.60
N PHE A 69 -2.37 -3.48 -6.67
CA PHE A 69 -1.82 -2.83 -5.48
C PHE A 69 -2.88 -2.02 -4.72
N ILE A 70 -3.74 -1.27 -5.41
CA ILE A 70 -4.83 -0.52 -4.78
C ILE A 70 -5.79 -1.48 -4.08
N ALA A 71 -6.19 -2.56 -4.72
CA ALA A 71 -7.08 -3.57 -4.14
C ALA A 71 -6.45 -4.25 -2.92
N LYS A 72 -5.16 -4.61 -2.99
CA LYS A 72 -4.40 -5.16 -1.87
C LYS A 72 -4.35 -4.17 -0.70
N LEU A 73 -3.98 -2.91 -0.95
CA LEU A 73 -3.86 -1.89 0.10
C LEU A 73 -5.23 -1.52 0.70
N LEU A 74 -6.30 -1.51 -0.10
CA LEU A 74 -7.67 -1.24 0.37
C LEU A 74 -8.23 -2.40 1.19
N ARG A 75 -7.82 -3.63 0.88
CA ARG A 75 -8.16 -4.84 1.63
C ARG A 75 -7.39 -4.90 2.96
N GLU A 76 -6.09 -4.59 2.95
CA GLU A 76 -5.30 -4.43 4.19
C GLU A 76 -5.80 -3.26 5.05
N ARG A 77 -6.35 -2.20 4.45
CA ARG A 77 -7.00 -1.11 5.20
C ARG A 77 -8.37 -1.50 5.80
N HIS A 78 -9.03 -2.50 5.22
CA HIS A 78 -10.27 -3.11 5.72
C HIS A 78 -10.01 -4.37 6.55
N ASP A 79 -8.74 -4.75 6.78
CA ASP A 79 -8.39 -5.67 7.85
C ASP A 79 -8.54 -4.94 9.19
N GLU A 80 -9.81 -4.76 9.57
CA GLU A 80 -10.31 -4.66 10.94
C GLU A 80 -9.96 -5.93 11.77
N ALA A 81 -9.08 -6.81 11.28
CA ALA A 81 -8.36 -7.77 12.12
C ALA A 81 -7.27 -7.11 12.99
N ALA A 82 -7.03 -5.80 12.83
CA ALA A 82 -6.26 -4.99 13.77
C ALA A 82 -7.10 -4.41 14.93
N PHE A 83 -8.34 -4.85 15.10
CA PHE A 83 -8.96 -4.92 16.42
C PHE A 83 -8.88 -6.36 16.91
N GLU A 84 -7.66 -6.91 16.96
CA GLU A 84 -7.43 -8.03 17.86
C GLU A 84 -7.75 -7.47 19.25
N VAL A 85 -8.94 -7.83 19.75
CA VAL A 85 -9.39 -7.48 21.10
C VAL A 85 -8.36 -8.12 22.01
N LEU A 86 -7.34 -7.33 22.37
CA LEU A 86 -6.32 -7.75 23.29
C LEU A 86 -7.08 -8.08 24.57
N GLN A 87 -7.22 -9.37 24.88
CA GLN A 87 -7.89 -9.79 26.10
C GLN A 87 -6.95 -9.46 27.26
N VAL A 88 -7.11 -8.24 27.76
CA VAL A 88 -6.35 -7.73 28.88
C VAL A 88 -7.01 -8.26 30.15
N ARG A 89 -6.23 -8.94 31.01
CA ARG A 89 -6.73 -9.38 32.31
C ARG A 89 -6.94 -8.14 33.21
N PRO A 90 -7.86 -8.18 34.18
CA PRO A 90 -8.11 -7.04 35.09
C PRO A 90 -6.85 -6.53 35.80
N ASP A 91 -5.88 -7.42 36.01
CA ASP A 91 -4.63 -7.19 36.70
C ASP A 91 -3.49 -6.62 35.83
N ASP A 92 -3.70 -6.46 34.52
CA ASP A 92 -2.67 -6.02 33.57
C ASP A 92 -2.26 -4.54 33.77
N GLU A 93 -0.95 -4.30 33.67
CA GLU A 93 -0.33 -2.98 33.78
C GLU A 93 -0.76 -2.05 32.64
N TYR A 94 -1.03 -2.57 31.44
CA TYR A 94 -1.47 -1.75 30.30
C TYR A 94 -2.86 -1.15 30.52
N LEU A 95 -3.80 -1.94 31.08
CA LEU A 95 -5.13 -1.46 31.44
C LEU A 95 -5.04 -0.41 32.55
N ARG A 96 -4.24 -0.70 33.59
CA ARG A 96 -4.01 0.24 34.71
C ARG A 96 -3.42 1.57 34.24
N HIS A 97 -2.46 1.53 33.31
CA HIS A 97 -1.87 2.73 32.73
C HIS A 97 -2.91 3.55 31.96
N THR A 98 -3.69 2.90 31.09
CA THR A 98 -4.73 3.54 30.28
C THR A 98 -5.80 4.19 31.15
N LEU A 99 -6.29 3.48 32.17
CA LEU A 99 -7.27 3.99 33.14
C LEU A 99 -6.73 5.19 33.94
N ARG A 100 -5.44 5.20 34.27
CA ARG A 100 -4.82 6.33 34.97
C ARG A 100 -4.66 7.57 34.09
N VAL A 101 -4.25 7.40 32.84
CA VAL A 101 -4.05 8.52 31.89
C VAL A 101 -5.37 9.18 31.53
N HIS A 102 -6.43 8.39 31.32
CA HIS A 102 -7.74 8.90 30.90
C HIS A 102 -8.75 9.06 32.05
N GLY A 103 -8.34 8.83 33.30
CA GLY A 103 -9.26 8.82 34.46
C GLY A 103 -10.03 10.12 34.67
N ALA A 104 -9.43 11.28 34.38
CA ALA A 104 -10.09 12.57 34.50
C ALA A 104 -11.26 12.73 33.51
N ASP A 105 -11.09 12.26 32.27
CA ASP A 105 -12.14 12.25 31.26
C ASP A 105 -13.21 11.21 31.62
N ILE A 106 -12.81 10.02 32.08
CA ILE A 106 -13.75 8.98 32.49
C ILE A 106 -14.66 9.50 33.62
N LEU A 107 -14.10 10.18 34.61
CA LEU A 107 -14.87 10.77 35.72
C LEU A 107 -15.75 11.95 35.27
N ALA A 108 -15.40 12.65 34.19
CA ALA A 108 -16.22 13.72 33.64
C ALA A 108 -17.52 13.19 33.00
N PHE A 109 -17.48 12.00 32.38
CA PHE A 109 -18.64 11.38 31.75
C PHE A 109 -19.32 10.30 32.62
N GLN A 110 -18.57 9.70 33.54
CA GLN A 110 -19.05 8.69 34.48
C GLN A 110 -18.43 8.95 35.88
N PRO A 111 -19.03 9.84 36.68
CA PRO A 111 -18.48 10.24 37.98
C PRO A 111 -18.47 9.12 39.02
N ASP A 112 -19.33 8.11 38.87
CA ASP A 112 -19.42 6.95 39.77
C ASP A 112 -18.45 5.80 39.36
N PHE A 113 -17.49 6.07 38.49
CA PHE A 113 -16.52 5.06 38.04
C PHE A 113 -15.56 4.69 39.18
N ILE A 114 -15.75 3.50 39.74
CA ILE A 114 -14.87 2.90 40.76
C ILE A 114 -14.20 1.68 40.12
N TRP A 115 -12.87 1.70 40.06
CA TRP A 115 -12.05 0.57 39.60
C TRP A 115 -11.41 -0.12 40.81
N ASP A 116 -11.78 -1.38 41.06
CA ASP A 116 -11.17 -2.26 42.06
C ASP A 116 -10.62 -3.49 41.32
N PRO A 117 -9.28 -3.68 41.27
CA PRO A 117 -8.63 -4.70 40.42
C PRO A 117 -8.82 -6.14 40.87
#